data_AF-A0A401USQ5-F1
#
_entry.id   AF-A0A401USQ5-F1
#
_cell.length_a   1.000
_cell.length_b   1.000
_cell.length_c   1.000
_cell.angle_alpha   90.00
_cell.angle_beta   90.00
_cell.angle_gamma   90.00
#
_symmetry.space_group_name_H-M   'P 1'
#
loop_
_entity.id
_entity.type
_entity.pdbx_description
1 polymer ?
#
loop_
_entity_poly.entity_id
_entity_poly.type
_entity_poly.pdbx_seq_one_letter_code
_entity_poly.pdbx_strand_id
1 'polypeptide(L)'
;MKNNIENLTIIETAILKINSKININIPKIIEVTEKELKAMKIINEHDIIGVYNTPNKTIYLVIGEYAEKTVIHEIGHYIHDVYFNNKEIRFNSIGKSRRAEKNCYENFAECFLQFINGRWADLKRVEKMNELLKGLKLSN
;
A
#
# COMPACT_ATOMS: atom_id res chain seq x y z
N MET A 1 -7.18 20.65 12.15
CA MET A 1 -8.23 19.61 12.13
C MET A 1 -8.49 18.98 10.76
N LYS A 2 -8.19 19.63 9.62
CA LYS A 2 -8.41 19.02 8.28
C LYS A 2 -7.48 17.84 7.96
N ASN A 3 -6.20 17.90 8.33
CA ASN A 3 -5.21 16.86 7.99
C ASN A 3 -5.55 15.47 8.56
N ASN A 4 -6.11 15.38 9.77
CA ASN A 4 -6.43 14.07 10.37
C ASN A 4 -7.57 13.35 9.62
N ILE A 5 -8.54 14.08 9.08
CA ILE A 5 -9.68 13.47 8.37
C ILE A 5 -9.23 12.93 7.01
N GLU A 6 -8.40 13.68 6.28
CA GLU A 6 -7.85 13.26 4.99
C GLU A 6 -6.96 12.02 5.16
N ASN A 7 -6.12 12.01 6.19
CA ASN A 7 -5.22 10.90 6.52
C ASN A 7 -5.95 9.60 6.89
N LEU A 8 -7.03 9.70 7.68
CA LEU A 8 -7.90 8.56 7.98
C LEU A 8 -8.58 8.03 6.71
N THR A 9 -9.08 8.94 5.87
CA THR A 9 -9.71 8.58 4.59
C THR A 9 -8.74 7.82 3.69
N ILE A 10 -7.46 8.22 3.65
CA ILE A 10 -6.40 7.52 2.90
C ILE A 10 -6.20 6.08 3.41
N ILE A 11 -6.10 5.90 4.73
CA ILE A 11 -5.89 4.58 5.35
C ILE A 11 -7.09 3.67 5.09
N GLU A 12 -8.31 4.15 5.37
CA GLU A 12 -9.55 3.39 5.15
C GLU A 12 -9.69 2.97 3.69
N THR A 13 -9.41 3.92 2.78
CA THR A 13 -9.43 3.68 1.35
C THR A 13 -8.46 2.55 1.01
N ALA A 14 -7.19 2.63 1.42
CA ALA A 14 -6.17 1.58 1.18
C ALA A 14 -6.55 0.20 1.74
N ILE A 15 -7.17 0.15 2.91
CA ILE A 15 -7.60 -1.10 3.56
C ILE A 15 -8.75 -1.76 2.80
N LEU A 16 -9.82 -1.02 2.51
CA LEU A 16 -10.99 -1.50 1.76
C LEU A 16 -10.55 -2.10 0.43
N LYS A 17 -9.68 -1.36 -0.22
CA LYS A 17 -8.99 -1.67 -1.44
C LYS A 17 -8.30 -3.04 -1.40
N ILE A 18 -7.44 -3.30 -0.43
CA ILE A 18 -6.76 -4.59 -0.30
C ILE A 18 -7.76 -5.72 0.02
N ASN A 19 -8.69 -5.48 0.94
CA ASN A 19 -9.66 -6.49 1.37
C ASN A 19 -10.68 -6.87 0.29
N SER A 20 -10.99 -5.96 -0.65
CA SER A 20 -11.81 -6.27 -1.82
C SER A 20 -11.17 -7.31 -2.77
N LYS A 21 -9.89 -7.68 -2.55
CA LYS A 21 -9.12 -8.54 -3.47
C LYS A 21 -8.50 -9.76 -2.81
N ILE A 22 -7.89 -9.60 -1.63
CA ILE A 22 -7.00 -10.63 -1.07
C ILE A 22 -7.55 -11.18 0.26
N ASN A 23 -8.52 -10.52 0.88
CA ASN A 23 -9.11 -10.89 2.17
C ASN A 23 -8.04 -11.21 3.23
N ILE A 24 -7.36 -10.19 3.71
CA ILE A 24 -6.24 -10.33 4.64
C ILE A 24 -6.50 -9.57 5.94
N ASN A 25 -5.94 -10.08 7.03
CA ASN A 25 -5.86 -9.29 8.26
C ASN A 25 -4.80 -8.21 8.06
N ILE A 26 -5.21 -6.95 8.18
CA ILE A 26 -4.33 -5.78 8.05
C ILE A 26 -3.61 -5.53 9.39
N PRO A 27 -2.33 -5.13 9.38
CA PRO A 27 -1.60 -4.80 10.61
C PRO A 27 -2.19 -3.57 11.31
N LYS A 28 -1.75 -3.35 12.55
CA LYS A 28 -2.00 -2.08 13.22
C LYS A 28 -1.26 -0.96 12.47
N ILE A 29 -1.97 0.13 12.16
CA ILE A 29 -1.41 1.32 11.52
C ILE A 29 -1.48 2.47 12.52
N ILE A 30 -0.36 3.18 12.70
CA ILE A 30 -0.24 4.28 13.66
C ILE A 30 0.37 5.48 12.93
N GLU A 31 -0.30 6.61 12.99
CA GLU A 31 0.28 7.89 12.60
C GLU A 31 1.19 8.43 13.69
N VAL A 32 2.36 8.93 13.30
CA VAL A 32 3.40 9.43 14.20
C VAL A 32 4.11 10.62 13.57
N THR A 33 4.76 11.42 14.38
CA THR A 33 5.70 12.45 13.89
C THR A 33 7.03 11.84 13.51
N GLU A 34 7.78 12.50 12.62
CA GLU A 34 9.15 12.08 12.25
C GLU A 34 10.06 12.00 13.49
N LYS A 35 9.88 12.90 14.47
CA LYS A 35 10.62 12.92 15.74
C LYS A 35 10.36 11.65 16.57
N GLU A 36 9.10 11.21 16.66
CA GLU A 36 8.74 9.98 17.38
C GLU A 36 9.34 8.74 16.69
N LEU A 37 9.31 8.69 15.36
CA LEU A 37 9.92 7.61 14.59
C LEU A 37 11.43 7.50 14.82
N LYS A 38 12.14 8.64 14.76
CA LYS A 38 13.57 8.71 15.06
C LYS A 38 13.87 8.28 16.50
N ALA A 39 13.04 8.68 17.46
CA ALA A 39 13.19 8.29 18.86
C ALA A 39 13.03 6.77 19.07
N MET A 40 12.18 6.11 18.27
CA MET A 40 12.02 4.65 18.29
C MET A 40 13.21 3.91 17.65
N LYS A 41 14.17 4.61 17.04
CA LYS A 41 15.32 4.03 16.31
C LYS A 41 14.92 3.01 15.23
N ILE A 42 13.71 3.15 14.69
CA ILE A 42 13.20 2.30 13.61
C ILE A 42 13.81 2.72 12.27
N ILE A 43 14.22 4.00 12.15
CA ILE A 43 14.70 4.58 10.91
C ILE A 43 16.11 5.15 11.13
N ASN A 44 17.04 4.77 10.23
CA ASN A 44 18.40 5.32 10.16
C ASN A 44 18.60 6.30 9.00
N GLU A 45 17.64 6.41 8.07
CA GLU A 45 17.73 7.24 6.87
C GLU A 45 16.83 8.49 6.97
N HIS A 46 17.26 9.58 6.35
CA HIS A 46 16.42 10.75 6.12
C HIS A 46 15.38 10.42 5.02
N ASP A 47 14.19 11.03 5.07
CA ASP A 47 13.10 10.93 4.07
C ASP A 47 12.15 9.71 4.14
N ILE A 48 12.04 9.05 5.29
CA ILE A 48 11.07 7.95 5.45
C ILE A 48 9.70 8.47 5.88
N ILE A 49 8.76 8.49 4.93
CA ILE A 49 7.35 8.87 5.13
C ILE A 49 6.47 7.74 5.70
N GLY A 50 6.98 6.50 5.76
CA GLY A 50 6.30 5.34 6.33
C GLY A 50 7.25 4.14 6.50
N VAL A 51 7.00 3.31 7.52
CA VAL A 51 7.82 2.13 7.80
C VAL A 51 7.02 1.01 8.45
N TYR A 52 7.20 -0.20 7.93
CA TYR A 52 6.76 -1.43 8.57
C TYR A 52 7.78 -1.92 9.61
N ASN A 53 7.35 -2.06 10.86
CA ASN A 53 8.17 -2.56 11.95
C ASN A 53 7.92 -4.05 12.23
N THR A 54 8.85 -4.90 11.78
CA THR A 54 8.77 -6.36 11.87
C THR A 54 8.53 -6.92 13.28
N PRO A 55 9.15 -6.43 14.37
CA PRO A 55 8.99 -7.03 15.70
C PRO A 55 7.58 -6.96 16.27
N ASN A 56 6.87 -5.84 16.04
CA ASN A 56 5.52 -5.61 16.58
C ASN A 56 4.42 -5.59 15.51
N LYS A 57 4.76 -5.94 14.27
CA LYS A 57 3.84 -6.04 13.13
C LYS A 57 2.99 -4.77 12.96
N THR A 58 3.60 -3.61 13.18
CA THR A 58 2.93 -2.30 13.14
C THR A 58 3.52 -1.47 12.01
N ILE A 59 2.64 -0.77 11.29
CA ILE A 59 3.03 0.23 10.30
C ILE A 59 2.97 1.61 10.96
N TYR A 60 4.05 2.36 10.83
CA TYR A 60 4.14 3.74 11.26
C TYR A 60 4.16 4.66 10.05
N LEU A 61 3.36 5.72 10.08
CA LEU A 61 3.27 6.68 8.97
C LEU A 61 3.51 8.10 9.49
N VAL A 62 4.29 8.90 8.76
CA VAL A 62 4.60 10.28 9.15
C VAL A 62 3.43 11.20 8.85
N ILE A 63 2.83 11.78 9.89
CA ILE A 63 1.63 12.62 9.80
C ILE A 63 1.76 13.66 8.68
N GLY A 64 0.84 13.59 7.71
CA GLY A 64 0.71 14.58 6.64
C GLY A 64 1.73 14.48 5.51
N GLU A 65 2.63 13.50 5.54
CA GLU A 65 3.63 13.30 4.48
C GLU A 65 3.37 12.03 3.63
N TYR A 66 2.56 11.10 4.14
CA TYR A 66 2.26 9.87 3.42
C TYR A 66 1.08 10.02 2.46
N ALA A 67 1.07 9.18 1.43
CA ALA A 67 -0.05 9.02 0.51
C ALA A 67 -0.56 7.58 0.54
N GLU A 68 -1.70 7.32 -0.10
CA GLU A 68 -2.30 5.98 -0.19
C GLU A 68 -1.32 4.91 -0.67
N LYS A 69 -0.48 5.25 -1.67
CA LYS A 69 0.56 4.37 -2.19
C LYS A 69 1.58 3.94 -1.12
N THR A 70 1.89 4.82 -0.17
CA THR A 70 2.79 4.53 0.94
C THR A 70 2.15 3.50 1.86
N VAL A 71 0.87 3.68 2.21
CA VAL A 71 0.14 2.73 3.06
C VAL A 71 0.11 1.34 2.42
N ILE A 72 -0.22 1.25 1.14
CA ILE A 72 -0.27 -0.03 0.41
C ILE A 72 1.12 -0.67 0.33
N HIS A 73 2.17 0.13 0.09
CA HIS A 73 3.56 -0.35 0.06
C HIS A 73 3.97 -0.97 1.41
N GLU A 74 3.74 -0.28 2.53
CA GLU A 74 4.08 -0.80 3.86
C GLU A 74 3.25 -2.05 4.24
N ILE A 75 1.99 -2.13 3.79
CA ILE A 75 1.20 -3.37 3.92
C ILE A 75 1.81 -4.50 3.08
N GLY A 76 2.40 -4.19 1.93
CA GLY A 76 3.19 -5.15 1.14
C GLY A 76 4.33 -5.76 1.95
N HIS A 77 5.10 -4.94 2.69
CA HIS A 77 6.13 -5.45 3.60
C HIS A 77 5.56 -6.35 4.70
N TYR A 78 4.45 -5.95 5.33
CA TYR A 78 3.77 -6.78 6.31
C TYR A 78 3.36 -8.14 5.74
N ILE A 79 2.77 -8.17 4.54
CA ILE A 79 2.33 -9.42 3.90
C ILE A 79 3.53 -10.32 3.61
N HIS A 80 4.61 -9.75 3.08
CA HIS A 80 5.83 -10.50 2.79
C HIS A 80 6.40 -11.18 4.03
N ASP A 81 6.41 -10.45 5.14
CA ASP A 81 6.89 -10.94 6.42
C ASP A 81 5.94 -12.02 7.01
N VAL A 82 4.64 -11.75 7.11
CA VAL A 82 3.70 -12.65 7.80
C VAL A 82 3.34 -13.89 7.00
N TYR A 83 3.12 -13.76 5.69
CA TYR A 83 2.58 -14.85 4.87
C TYR A 83 3.67 -15.59 4.08
N PHE A 84 4.79 -14.92 3.81
CA PHE A 84 5.87 -15.49 3.03
C PHE A 84 7.16 -15.68 3.85
N ASN A 85 7.16 -15.31 5.14
CA ASN A 85 8.31 -15.42 6.04
C ASN A 85 9.58 -14.87 5.40
N ASN A 86 9.47 -13.69 4.75
CA ASN A 86 10.61 -12.99 4.17
C ASN A 86 11.36 -13.78 3.06
N LYS A 87 10.75 -14.85 2.52
CA LYS A 87 11.35 -15.63 1.43
C LYS A 87 11.49 -14.79 0.17
N GLU A 88 12.59 -14.97 -0.56
CA GLU A 88 12.76 -14.32 -1.86
C GLU A 88 11.68 -14.79 -2.84
N ILE A 89 10.89 -13.84 -3.34
CA ILE A 89 9.89 -14.08 -4.40
C ILE A 89 10.41 -13.43 -5.68
N ARG A 90 10.63 -14.25 -6.70
CA ARG A 90 11.17 -13.79 -7.98
C ARG A 90 10.04 -13.29 -8.88
N PHE A 91 9.88 -11.97 -8.91
CA PHE A 91 9.08 -11.29 -9.92
C PHE A 91 9.92 -11.03 -11.19
N ASN A 92 9.26 -11.01 -12.35
CA ASN A 92 9.91 -10.69 -13.62
C ASN A 92 10.64 -9.34 -13.55
N SER A 93 11.67 -9.13 -14.38
CA SER A 93 12.46 -7.89 -14.35
C SER A 93 11.80 -6.72 -15.09
N ILE A 94 10.74 -6.96 -15.85
CA ILE A 94 10.11 -5.95 -16.71
C ILE A 94 9.23 -5.03 -15.86
N GLY A 95 9.52 -3.74 -15.86
CA GLY A 95 8.67 -2.73 -15.20
C GLY A 95 8.93 -2.53 -13.71
N LYS A 96 10.06 -3.03 -13.18
CA LYS A 96 10.48 -2.75 -11.79
C LYS A 96 10.83 -1.29 -11.60
N SER A 97 10.43 -0.73 -10.46
CA SER A 97 10.88 0.59 -10.03
C SER A 97 12.34 0.50 -9.53
N ARG A 98 13.06 1.61 -9.53
CA ARG A 98 14.40 1.69 -8.92
C ARG A 98 14.39 1.26 -7.44
N ARG A 99 13.28 1.49 -6.73
CA ARG A 99 13.10 1.06 -5.33
C ARG A 99 13.02 -0.48 -5.23
N ALA A 100 12.29 -1.12 -6.15
CA ALA A 100 12.16 -2.58 -6.22
C ALA A 100 13.50 -3.32 -6.44
N GLU A 101 14.53 -2.64 -6.94
CA GLU A 101 15.85 -3.23 -7.18
C GLU A 101 16.76 -3.25 -5.93
N LYS A 102 16.40 -2.52 -4.86
CA LYS A 102 17.24 -2.39 -3.66
C LYS A 102 17.46 -3.71 -2.93
N ASN A 103 16.39 -4.48 -2.72
CA ASN A 103 16.42 -5.78 -2.04
C ASN A 103 15.10 -6.55 -2.30
N CYS A 104 15.02 -7.81 -1.84
CA CYS A 104 13.85 -8.66 -2.06
C CYS A 104 12.57 -8.18 -1.34
N TYR A 105 12.71 -7.46 -0.22
CA TYR A 105 11.58 -6.90 0.54
C TYR A 105 10.92 -5.75 -0.21
N GLU A 106 11.75 -4.81 -0.67
CA GLU A 106 11.35 -3.67 -1.49
C GLU A 106 10.77 -4.13 -2.83
N ASN A 107 11.37 -5.16 -3.43
CA ASN A 107 10.86 -5.79 -4.64
C ASN A 107 9.41 -6.29 -4.45
N PHE A 108 9.17 -7.07 -3.39
CA PHE A 108 7.83 -7.55 -3.09
C PHE A 108 6.84 -6.40 -2.84
N ALA A 109 7.20 -5.43 -2.00
CA ALA A 109 6.32 -4.32 -1.64
C ALA A 109 5.94 -3.46 -2.86
N GLU A 110 6.89 -3.18 -3.74
CA GLU A 110 6.65 -2.44 -4.99
C GLU A 110 5.80 -3.25 -5.97
N CYS A 111 6.08 -4.54 -6.16
CA CYS A 111 5.26 -5.41 -7.00
C CYS A 111 3.83 -5.56 -6.46
N PHE A 112 3.68 -5.64 -5.14
CA PHE A 112 2.37 -5.68 -4.48
C PHE A 112 1.59 -4.39 -4.72
N LEU A 113 2.22 -3.23 -4.52
CA LEU A 113 1.63 -1.91 -4.82
C LEU A 113 1.18 -1.82 -6.28
N GLN A 114 2.02 -2.25 -7.23
CA GLN A 114 1.67 -2.26 -8.65
C GLN A 114 0.49 -3.19 -8.96
N PHE A 115 0.46 -4.40 -8.38
CA PHE A 115 -0.64 -5.34 -8.55
C PHE A 115 -1.96 -4.72 -8.09
N ILE A 116 -1.96 -4.16 -6.88
CA ILE A 116 -3.14 -3.54 -6.28
C ILE A 116 -3.64 -2.36 -7.13
N ASN A 117 -2.74 -1.48 -7.57
CA ASN A 117 -3.08 -0.34 -8.42
C ASN A 117 -3.57 -0.74 -9.82
N GLY A 118 -2.89 -1.69 -10.47
CA GLY A 118 -3.26 -2.19 -11.80
C GLY A 118 -4.63 -2.83 -11.80
N ARG A 119 -4.94 -3.63 -10.77
CA ARG A 119 -6.25 -4.29 -10.62
C ARG A 119 -7.40 -3.30 -10.41
N TRP A 120 -7.19 -2.12 -9.82
CA TRP A 120 -8.25 -1.08 -9.84
C TRP A 120 -8.41 -0.40 -11.16
N ALA A 121 -7.30 -0.13 -11.87
CA ALA A 121 -7.41 0.45 -13.19
C ALA A 121 -8.25 -0.45 -14.11
N ASP A 122 -8.18 -1.78 -13.93
CA ASP A 122 -9.05 -2.73 -14.60
C ASP A 122 -10.51 -2.64 -14.11
N LEU A 123 -10.77 -2.58 -12.80
CA LEU A 123 -12.13 -2.46 -12.26
C LEU A 123 -12.85 -1.20 -12.75
N LYS A 124 -12.20 -0.04 -12.68
CA LYS A 124 -12.77 1.23 -13.17
C LYS A 124 -13.10 1.16 -14.66
N ARG A 125 -12.27 0.45 -15.43
CA ARG A 125 -12.54 0.18 -16.85
C ARG A 125 -13.78 -0.70 -17.04
N VAL A 126 -13.94 -1.74 -16.22
CA VAL A 126 -15.12 -2.62 -16.24
C VAL A 126 -16.39 -1.87 -15.82
N GLU A 127 -16.33 -1.06 -14.76
CA GLU A 127 -17.46 -0.23 -14.30
C GLU A 127 -17.90 0.75 -15.38
N LYS A 128 -16.95 1.51 -15.95
CA LYS A 128 -17.23 2.43 -17.06
C LYS A 128 -17.82 1.71 -18.27
N MET A 129 -17.32 0.51 -18.60
CA MET A 129 -17.87 -0.30 -19.69
C MET A 129 -19.31 -0.72 -19.39
N ASN A 130 -19.61 -1.14 -18.15
CA ASN A 130 -20.95 -1.55 -17.76
C ASN A 130 -21.94 -0.37 -17.79
N GLU A 131 -21.52 0.83 -17.41
CA GLU A 131 -22.33 2.05 -17.53
C GLU A 131 -22.66 2.38 -18.98
N LEU A 132 -21.65 2.33 -19.87
CA LEU A 132 -21.84 2.52 -21.31
C LEU A 132 -22.81 1.49 -21.90
N LEU A 133 -22.67 0.22 -21.52
CA LEU A 133 -23.56 -0.86 -21.97
C LEU A 133 -25.00 -0.70 -21.45
N LYS A 134 -25.20 -0.18 -20.23
CA LYS A 134 -26.54 0.16 -19.72
C LYS A 134 -27.18 1.30 -20.51
N GLY A 135 -26.42 2.35 -20.82
CA GLY A 135 -26.91 3.45 -21.66
C GLY A 135 -27.33 2.99 -23.07
N LEU A 136 -26.57 2.08 -23.68
CA LEU A 136 -26.88 1.49 -24.98
C LEU A 136 -28.11 0.59 -24.98
N LYS A 137 -28.44 -0.07 -23.86
CA LYS A 137 -29.64 -0.90 -23.73
C LYS A 137 -30.93 -0.10 -23.50
N LEU A 138 -30.82 1.14 -23.02
CA LEU A 138 -31.95 2.04 -22.79
C LEU A 138 -32.27 2.92 -24.01
N SER A 139 -31.47 2.81 -25.07
CA SER A 139 -31.60 3.58 -26.32
C SER A 139 -32.10 2.75 -27.51
N ASN A 140 -32.51 1.49 -27.26
CA ASN A 140 -33.25 0.62 -28.16
C ASN A 140 -34.67 0.39 -27.61
#